data_AF-A0A520IWR5-F1
#
_entry.id   AF-A0A520IWR5-F1
#
_cell.length_a   1.000
_cell.length_b   1.000
_cell.length_c   1.000
_cell.angle_alpha   90.00
_cell.angle_beta   90.00
_cell.angle_gamma   90.00
#
_symmetry.space_group_name_H-M   'P 1'
#
loop_
_entity.id
_entity.type
_entity.pdbx_description
1 polymer ?
#
loop_
_entity_poly.entity_id
_entity_poly.type
_entity_poly.pdbx_seq_one_letter_code
_entity_poly.pdbx_strand_id
1 'polypeptide(L)'
;MAKLTQKILRRLGDRPAKLAFGVTNMAPVRRRLEQRYAAALASHRPALPILSPSDQDIVDTLSRTGVYVTSLEALGIPGSAAMFAAAQRVAADCTDMARRLSDAGRDFIVAPPTAILAHDEIFHWGLSSRLLDIAEAYIGLPVAYDGLALIYTVANGRGGGAREWHRDREDRKMIKVAVY
;
A
#
# COMPACT_ATOMS: atom_id res chain seq x y z
N MET A 1 -7.27 -11.30 -31.22
CA MET A 1 -8.66 -10.89 -30.90
C MET A 1 -8.91 -10.76 -29.38
N ALA A 2 -8.76 -11.83 -28.56
CA ALA A 2 -9.09 -11.81 -27.12
C ALA A 2 -8.39 -10.70 -26.28
N LYS A 3 -7.10 -10.43 -26.51
CA LYS A 3 -6.35 -9.38 -25.79
C LYS A 3 -6.87 -7.95 -26.06
N LEU A 4 -7.38 -7.68 -27.26
CA LEU A 4 -7.91 -6.37 -27.64
C LEU A 4 -9.28 -6.14 -26.97
N THR A 5 -10.14 -7.15 -26.97
CA THR A 5 -11.45 -7.13 -26.31
C THR A 5 -11.30 -6.96 -24.79
N GLN A 6 -10.35 -7.65 -24.17
CA GLN A 6 -10.07 -7.53 -22.74
C GLN A 6 -9.52 -6.14 -22.36
N LYS A 7 -8.68 -5.53 -23.21
CA LYS A 7 -8.16 -4.17 -23.02
C LYS A 7 -9.26 -3.10 -23.19
N ILE A 8 -10.20 -3.31 -24.11
CA ILE A 8 -11.36 -2.43 -24.33
C ILE A 8 -12.33 -2.52 -23.15
N LEU A 9 -12.66 -3.72 -22.69
CA LEU A 9 -13.51 -3.94 -21.50
C LEU A 9 -12.93 -3.30 -20.24
N ARG A 10 -11.62 -3.44 -20.01
CA ARG A 10 -10.91 -2.80 -18.88
C ARG A 10 -10.98 -1.27 -18.97
N ARG A 11 -10.77 -0.70 -20.17
CA ARG A 11 -10.90 0.75 -20.42
C ARG A 11 -12.32 1.29 -20.21
N LEU A 12 -13.35 0.48 -20.45
CA LEU A 12 -14.75 0.84 -20.21
C LEU A 12 -15.07 0.84 -18.71
N GLY A 13 -14.57 -0.15 -17.96
CA GLY A 13 -14.69 -0.22 -16.51
C GLY A 13 -14.05 0.95 -15.77
N ASP A 14 -12.97 1.54 -16.31
CA ASP A 14 -12.27 2.68 -15.69
C ASP A 14 -12.97 4.04 -15.89
N ARG A 15 -14.01 4.12 -16.73
CA ARG A 15 -14.66 5.40 -17.07
C ARG A 15 -15.23 6.14 -15.86
N PRO A 16 -15.93 5.50 -14.91
CA PRO A 16 -16.41 6.16 -13.69
C PRO A 16 -15.26 6.76 -12.88
N ALA A 17 -14.16 6.01 -12.70
CA ALA A 17 -12.99 6.49 -11.96
C ALA A 17 -12.32 7.69 -12.66
N LYS A 18 -12.22 7.66 -14.00
CA LYS A 18 -11.68 8.77 -14.80
C LYS A 18 -12.58 10.01 -14.75
N LEU A 19 -13.90 9.84 -14.80
CA LEU A 19 -14.86 10.93 -14.66
C LEU A 19 -14.81 11.54 -13.26
N ALA A 20 -14.84 10.71 -12.21
CA ALA A 20 -14.71 11.16 -10.84
C ALA A 20 -13.40 11.94 -10.64
N PHE A 21 -12.27 11.40 -11.13
CA PHE A 21 -10.99 12.07 -11.11
C PHE A 21 -11.03 13.43 -11.82
N GLY A 22 -11.64 13.50 -13.01
CA GLY A 22 -11.80 14.75 -13.74
C GLY A 22 -12.59 15.80 -12.95
N VAL A 23 -13.75 15.42 -12.41
CA VAL A 23 -14.62 16.29 -11.61
C VAL A 23 -13.91 16.77 -10.34
N THR A 24 -13.26 15.87 -9.60
CA THR A 24 -12.55 16.25 -8.36
C THR A 24 -11.37 17.19 -8.60
N ASN A 25 -10.82 17.20 -9.81
CA ASN A 25 -9.73 18.08 -10.20
C ASN A 25 -10.17 19.42 -10.79
N MET A 26 -11.48 19.63 -11.02
CA MET A 26 -12.00 20.96 -11.39
C MET A 26 -11.71 21.96 -10.27
N ALA A 27 -11.18 23.14 -10.61
CA ALA A 27 -10.71 24.14 -9.65
C ALA A 27 -11.69 24.45 -8.49
N PRO A 28 -13.01 24.69 -8.72
CA PRO A 28 -13.93 24.97 -7.61
C PRO A 28 -14.16 23.75 -6.70
N VAL A 29 -14.23 22.56 -7.29
CA VAL A 29 -14.40 21.30 -6.54
C VAL A 29 -13.15 21.02 -5.73
N ARG A 30 -11.97 21.08 -6.35
CA ARG A 30 -10.68 20.86 -5.70
C ARG A 30 -10.49 21.82 -4.51
N ARG A 31 -10.75 23.11 -4.70
CA ARG A 31 -10.63 24.11 -3.62
C ARG A 31 -11.54 23.79 -2.44
N ARG A 32 -12.79 23.39 -2.70
CA ARG A 32 -13.73 22.98 -1.65
C ARG A 32 -13.25 21.72 -0.92
N LEU A 33 -12.73 20.74 -1.64
CA LEU A 33 -12.17 19.51 -1.05
C LEU A 33 -10.94 19.81 -0.19
N GLU A 34 -10.05 20.70 -0.63
CA GLU A 34 -8.88 21.14 0.12
C GLU A 34 -9.26 21.87 1.41
N GLN A 35 -10.26 22.76 1.36
CA GLN A 35 -10.76 23.43 2.57
C GLN A 35 -11.36 22.45 3.58
N ARG A 36 -12.17 21.49 3.11
CA ARG A 36 -12.74 20.44 3.98
C ARG A 36 -11.65 19.57 4.58
N TYR A 37 -10.64 19.23 3.79
CA TYR A 37 -9.49 18.46 4.26
C TYR A 37 -8.70 19.23 5.33
N ALA A 38 -8.40 20.51 5.10
CA ALA A 38 -7.71 21.34 6.09
C ALA A 38 -8.51 21.49 7.39
N ALA A 39 -9.83 21.67 7.30
CA ALA A 39 -10.70 21.71 8.46
C ALA A 39 -10.72 20.37 9.22
N ALA A 40 -10.74 19.25 8.50
CA ALA A 40 -10.68 17.91 9.10
C ALA A 40 -9.35 17.69 9.83
N LEU A 41 -8.22 18.07 9.23
CA LEU A 41 -6.91 18.02 9.89
C LEU A 41 -6.89 18.86 11.17
N ALA A 42 -7.37 20.11 11.11
CA ALA A 42 -7.40 21.00 12.26
C ALA A 42 -8.28 20.44 13.39
N SER A 43 -9.43 19.85 13.04
CA SER A 43 -10.35 19.24 14.00
C SER A 43 -9.81 17.95 14.60
N HIS A 44 -9.05 17.16 13.85
CA HIS A 44 -8.52 15.87 14.30
C HIS A 44 -7.21 15.98 15.07
N ARG A 45 -6.46 17.07 14.87
CA ARG A 45 -5.15 17.30 15.52
C ARG A 45 -5.11 16.98 17.02
N PRO A 46 -6.12 17.35 17.85
CA PRO A 46 -6.10 17.03 19.29
C PRO A 46 -6.27 15.54 19.61
N ALA A 47 -6.76 14.73 18.67
CA ALA A 47 -7.01 13.30 18.81
C ALA A 47 -5.88 12.42 18.21
N LEU A 48 -4.80 13.04 17.71
CA LEU A 48 -3.67 12.29 17.19
C LEU A 48 -3.01 11.43 18.29
N PRO A 49 -2.49 10.25 17.94
CA PRO A 49 -1.81 9.38 18.88
C PRO A 49 -0.53 10.04 19.42
N ILE A 50 -0.23 9.77 20.69
CA ILE A 50 1.03 10.21 21.31
C ILE A 50 2.10 9.19 20.93
N LEU A 51 3.09 9.64 20.15
CA LEU A 51 4.14 8.77 19.64
C LEU A 51 5.34 8.68 20.59
N SER A 52 6.02 7.53 20.54
CA SER A 52 7.36 7.40 21.10
C SER A 52 8.36 8.28 20.32
N PRO A 53 9.51 8.67 20.90
CA PRO A 53 10.54 9.42 20.17
C PRO A 53 10.98 8.73 18.87
N SER A 54 11.09 7.40 18.87
CA SER A 54 11.43 6.64 17.66
C SER A 54 10.35 6.70 16.59
N ASP A 55 9.07 6.65 16.97
CA ASP A 55 7.97 6.72 16.00
C ASP A 55 7.78 8.15 15.48
N GLN A 56 8.06 9.15 16.31
CA GLN A 56 8.09 10.55 15.88
C GLN A 56 9.17 10.80 14.82
N ASP A 57 10.37 10.21 14.97
CA ASP A 57 11.43 10.29 13.95
C ASP A 57 11.00 9.70 12.60
N ILE A 58 10.25 8.59 12.63
CA ILE A 58 9.65 8.00 11.42
C ILE A 58 8.73 9.01 10.74
N VAL A 59 7.77 9.58 11.49
CA VAL A 59 6.78 10.54 10.95
C VAL A 59 7.43 11.80 10.43
N ASP A 60 8.40 12.35 11.17
CA ASP A 60 9.14 13.55 10.79
C ASP A 60 9.96 13.32 9.51
N THR A 61 10.59 12.15 9.40
CA THR A 61 11.34 11.79 8.20
C THR A 61 10.43 11.57 7.01
N LEU A 62 9.34 10.80 7.16
CA LEU A 62 8.32 10.65 6.11
C LEU A 62 7.78 12.00 5.63
N SER A 63 7.60 12.96 6.54
CA SER A 63 7.12 14.31 6.20
C SER A 63 8.12 15.12 5.38
N ARG A 64 9.42 14.90 5.57
CA ARG A 64 10.51 15.59 4.85
C ARG A 64 10.85 14.92 3.51
N THR A 65 10.93 13.61 3.49
CA THR A 65 11.52 12.83 2.38
C THR A 65 10.51 11.99 1.62
N GLY A 66 9.33 11.74 2.19
CA GLY A 66 8.33 10.81 1.66
C GLY A 66 8.67 9.33 1.84
N VAL A 67 9.81 8.98 2.43
CA VAL A 67 10.24 7.59 2.63
C VAL A 67 11.07 7.43 3.90
N TYR A 68 10.83 6.34 4.63
CA TYR A 68 11.64 5.91 5.76
C TYR A 68 11.99 4.43 5.58
N VAL A 69 13.25 4.08 5.81
CA VAL A 69 13.77 2.72 5.67
C VAL A 69 14.35 2.28 7.00
N THR A 70 13.91 1.12 7.49
CA THR A 70 14.38 0.52 8.74
C THR A 70 14.29 -1.00 8.67
N SER A 71 14.87 -1.70 9.65
CA SER A 71 14.75 -3.16 9.78
C SER A 71 13.50 -3.52 10.59
N LEU A 72 13.00 -4.75 10.44
CA LEU A 72 11.91 -5.27 11.29
C LEU A 72 12.30 -5.28 12.78
N GLU A 73 13.59 -5.49 13.08
CA GLU A 73 14.12 -5.47 14.44
C GLU A 73 14.05 -4.07 15.05
N ALA A 74 14.54 -3.05 14.33
CA ALA A 74 14.49 -1.66 14.78
C ALA A 74 13.04 -1.12 14.80
N LEU A 75 12.20 -1.57 13.86
CA LEU A 75 10.78 -1.29 13.87
C LEU A 75 10.07 -1.95 15.06
N GLY A 76 10.60 -3.03 15.63
CA GLY A 76 10.22 -3.55 16.96
C GLY A 76 8.74 -3.88 17.14
N ILE A 77 8.02 -4.22 16.06
CA ILE A 77 6.61 -4.63 16.14
C ILE A 77 6.55 -6.10 16.60
N PRO A 78 5.80 -6.44 17.66
CA PRO A 78 5.60 -7.82 18.08
C PRO A 78 5.09 -8.70 16.95
N GLY A 79 5.62 -9.92 16.85
CA GLY A 79 5.23 -10.87 15.79
C GLY A 79 5.88 -10.62 14.43
N SER A 80 6.77 -9.63 14.27
CA SER A 80 7.45 -9.37 12.99
C SER A 80 8.19 -10.60 12.43
N ALA A 81 8.87 -11.37 13.28
CA ALA A 81 9.57 -12.58 12.85
C ALA A 81 8.61 -13.68 12.38
N ALA A 82 7.49 -13.86 13.08
CA ALA A 82 6.47 -14.85 12.71
C ALA A 82 5.77 -14.46 11.39
N MET A 83 5.37 -13.19 11.27
CA MET A 83 4.84 -12.62 10.03
C MET A 83 5.79 -12.84 8.87
N PHE A 84 7.06 -12.48 9.04
CA PHE A 84 8.04 -12.58 7.95
C PHE A 84 8.30 -14.03 7.54
N ALA A 85 8.38 -14.95 8.51
CA ALA A 85 8.50 -16.37 8.23
C ALA A 85 7.27 -16.92 7.49
N ALA A 86 6.06 -16.50 7.88
CA ALA A 86 4.82 -16.87 7.18
C ALA A 86 4.79 -16.33 5.75
N ALA A 87 5.16 -15.07 5.55
CA ALA A 87 5.24 -14.47 4.22
C ALA A 87 6.25 -15.20 3.32
N GLN A 88 7.40 -15.60 3.86
CA GLN A 88 8.39 -16.41 3.13
C GLN A 88 7.86 -17.79 2.75
N ARG A 89 7.08 -18.46 3.62
CA ARG A 89 6.42 -19.73 3.28
C ARG A 89 5.44 -19.55 2.12
N VAL A 90 4.55 -18.55 2.19
CA VAL A 90 3.60 -18.25 1.10
C VAL A 90 4.34 -17.96 -0.20
N ALA A 91 5.42 -17.18 -0.16
CA ALA A 91 6.24 -16.89 -1.33
C ALA A 91 6.89 -18.16 -1.92
N ALA A 92 7.40 -19.06 -1.07
CA ALA A 92 7.96 -20.34 -1.50
C ALA A 92 6.90 -21.20 -2.19
N ASP A 93 5.73 -21.39 -1.58
CA ASP A 93 4.63 -22.20 -2.11
C ASP A 93 4.08 -21.64 -3.42
N CYS A 94 4.13 -20.32 -3.60
CA CYS A 94 3.67 -19.64 -4.81
C CYS A 94 4.71 -19.58 -5.93
N THR A 95 5.94 -20.05 -5.73
CA THR A 95 7.06 -19.84 -6.68
C THR A 95 6.78 -20.43 -8.06
N ASP A 96 6.31 -21.68 -8.15
CA ASP A 96 6.06 -22.33 -9.43
C ASP A 96 4.90 -21.67 -10.19
N MET A 97 3.85 -21.29 -9.47
CA MET A 97 2.75 -20.50 -10.04
C MET A 97 3.27 -19.17 -10.59
N ALA A 98 4.08 -18.45 -9.80
CA ALA A 98 4.62 -17.16 -10.19
C ALA A 98 5.50 -17.26 -11.45
N ARG A 99 6.38 -18.27 -11.53
CA ARG A 99 7.21 -18.51 -12.71
C ARG A 99 6.36 -18.79 -13.95
N ARG A 100 5.39 -19.72 -13.86
CA ARG A 100 4.47 -20.02 -14.97
C ARG A 100 3.70 -18.78 -15.45
N LEU A 101 3.23 -17.93 -14.54
CA LEU A 101 2.55 -16.68 -14.88
C LEU A 101 3.49 -15.67 -15.55
N SER A 102 4.72 -15.54 -15.05
CA SER A 102 5.76 -14.69 -15.67
C SER A 102 6.08 -15.15 -17.09
N ASP A 103 6.25 -16.46 -17.31
CA ASP A 103 6.55 -17.05 -18.63
C ASP A 103 5.38 -16.84 -19.61
N ALA A 104 4.15 -16.85 -19.09
CA ALA A 104 2.94 -16.47 -19.84
C ALA A 104 2.82 -14.95 -20.11
N GLY A 105 3.79 -14.15 -19.66
CA GLY A 105 3.87 -12.70 -19.88
C GLY A 105 3.06 -11.86 -18.90
N ARG A 106 2.87 -12.32 -17.65
CA ARG A 106 2.26 -11.52 -16.58
C ARG A 106 3.33 -10.75 -15.81
N ASP A 107 3.24 -9.42 -15.83
CA ASP A 107 4.23 -8.54 -15.19
C ASP A 107 3.91 -8.22 -13.72
N PHE A 108 2.66 -8.41 -13.29
CA PHE A 108 2.22 -8.21 -11.91
C PHE A 108 1.62 -9.51 -11.37
N ILE A 109 2.33 -10.13 -10.42
CA ILE A 109 2.02 -11.43 -9.84
C ILE A 109 1.84 -11.24 -8.34
N VAL A 110 0.71 -11.69 -7.82
CA VAL A 110 0.38 -11.63 -6.40
C VAL A 110 0.07 -13.04 -5.93
N ALA A 111 0.48 -13.39 -4.71
CA ALA A 111 0.07 -14.63 -4.08
C ALA A 111 -1.47 -14.71 -4.00
N PRO A 112 -2.08 -15.90 -4.15
CA PRO A 112 -3.53 -16.03 -4.02
C PRO A 112 -4.00 -15.58 -2.63
N PRO A 113 -5.12 -14.83 -2.51
CA PRO A 113 -5.63 -14.41 -1.21
C PRO A 113 -5.84 -15.57 -0.24
N THR A 114 -6.25 -16.74 -0.72
CA THR A 114 -6.43 -17.94 0.10
C THR A 114 -5.12 -18.44 0.72
N ALA A 115 -3.99 -18.30 0.03
CA ALA A 115 -2.68 -18.67 0.56
C ALA A 115 -2.23 -17.70 1.66
N ILE A 116 -2.55 -16.41 1.51
CA ILE A 116 -2.26 -15.39 2.51
C ILE A 116 -3.15 -15.58 3.74
N LEU A 117 -4.46 -15.77 3.55
CA LEU A 117 -5.43 -15.91 4.63
C LEU A 117 -5.25 -17.19 5.47
N ALA A 118 -4.49 -18.16 4.98
CA ALA A 118 -4.07 -19.33 5.76
C ALA A 118 -3.01 -19.00 6.84
N HIS A 119 -2.46 -17.78 6.81
CA HIS A 119 -1.47 -17.26 7.75
C HIS A 119 -1.95 -15.93 8.33
N ASP A 120 -2.72 -16.03 9.41
CA ASP A 120 -3.34 -14.87 10.04
C ASP A 120 -2.32 -13.87 10.60
N GLU A 121 -1.10 -14.31 10.91
CA GLU A 121 -0.01 -13.48 11.42
C GLU A 121 0.38 -12.37 10.44
N ILE A 122 0.23 -12.62 9.13
CA ILE A 122 0.51 -11.64 8.08
C ILE A 122 -0.49 -10.47 8.16
N PHE A 123 -1.76 -10.81 8.31
CA PHE A 123 -2.84 -9.81 8.39
C PHE A 123 -2.81 -9.05 9.72
N HIS A 124 -2.65 -9.77 10.84
CA HIS A 124 -2.63 -9.14 12.17
C HIS A 124 -1.43 -8.22 12.38
N TRP A 125 -0.26 -8.54 11.79
CA TRP A 125 0.90 -7.65 11.88
C TRP A 125 0.63 -6.28 11.25
N GLY A 126 -0.04 -6.26 10.08
CA GLY A 126 -0.44 -5.02 9.42
C GLY A 126 -1.47 -4.20 10.20
N LEU A 127 -2.23 -4.85 11.10
CA LEU A 127 -3.19 -4.23 12.02
C LEU A 127 -2.57 -3.80 13.35
N SER A 128 -1.25 -3.90 13.53
CA SER A 128 -0.62 -3.49 14.79
C SER A 128 -0.91 -2.02 15.11
N SER A 129 -1.28 -1.74 16.35
CA SER A 129 -1.63 -0.38 16.79
C SER A 129 -0.48 0.60 16.50
N ARG A 130 0.77 0.18 16.69
CA ARG A 130 1.94 1.00 16.39
C ARG A 130 2.01 1.45 14.92
N LEU A 131 1.71 0.57 13.95
CA LEU A 131 1.67 0.97 12.54
C LEU A 131 0.52 1.94 12.26
N LEU A 132 -0.65 1.68 12.86
CA LEU A 132 -1.81 2.55 12.71
C LEU A 132 -1.54 3.93 13.34
N ASP A 133 -0.89 3.98 14.50
CA ASP A 133 -0.53 5.22 15.19
C ASP A 133 0.46 6.05 14.37
N ILE A 134 1.53 5.42 13.83
CA ILE A 134 2.46 6.07 12.90
C ILE A 134 1.73 6.60 11.67
N ALA A 135 0.82 5.79 11.11
CA ALA A 135 0.09 6.17 9.92
C ALA A 135 -0.88 7.33 10.16
N GLU A 136 -1.60 7.31 11.28
CA GLU A 136 -2.52 8.36 11.70
C GLU A 136 -1.78 9.66 11.99
N ALA A 137 -0.65 9.60 12.67
CA ALA A 137 0.19 10.76 12.93
C ALA A 137 0.74 11.39 11.65
N TYR A 138 1.16 10.57 10.67
CA TYR A 138 1.65 11.07 9.38
C TYR A 138 0.53 11.63 8.49
N ILE A 139 -0.60 10.93 8.38
CA ILE A 139 -1.73 11.35 7.54
C ILE A 139 -2.49 12.54 8.17
N GLY A 140 -2.54 12.60 9.50
CA GLY A 140 -3.22 13.63 10.28
C GLY A 140 -4.74 13.44 10.40
N LEU A 141 -5.27 12.30 9.98
CA LEU A 141 -6.69 11.94 9.99
C LEU A 141 -6.85 10.49 10.44
N PRO A 142 -8.05 10.07 10.89
CA PRO A 142 -8.31 8.67 11.20
C PRO A 142 -7.91 7.75 10.05
N VAL A 143 -7.21 6.68 10.38
CA VAL A 143 -6.73 5.70 9.40
C VAL A 143 -7.48 4.39 9.49
N ALA A 144 -7.47 3.66 8.39
CA ALA A 144 -7.93 2.29 8.33
C ALA A 144 -6.88 1.48 7.58
N TYR A 145 -6.80 0.20 7.92
CA TYR A 145 -5.99 -0.74 7.19
C TYR A 145 -6.69 -1.14 5.89
N ASP A 146 -6.10 -0.77 4.75
CA ASP A 146 -6.67 -1.05 3.41
C ASP A 146 -6.53 -2.53 3.02
N GLY A 147 -5.42 -3.16 3.44
CA GLY A 147 -5.13 -4.56 3.16
C GLY A 147 -3.65 -4.79 2.88
N LEU A 148 -3.36 -5.95 2.31
CA LEU A 148 -2.01 -6.33 1.89
C LEU A 148 -2.01 -7.12 0.59
N ALA A 149 -0.84 -7.13 -0.04
CA ALA A 149 -0.54 -7.99 -1.17
C ALA A 149 0.88 -8.55 -1.01
N LEU A 150 1.05 -9.85 -1.20
CA LEU A 150 2.37 -10.46 -1.39
C LEU A 150 2.69 -10.45 -2.89
N ILE A 151 3.53 -9.51 -3.29
CA ILE A 151 3.88 -9.31 -4.70
C ILE A 151 5.13 -10.14 -5.01
N TYR A 152 5.00 -11.07 -5.95
CA TYR A 152 6.12 -11.89 -6.40
C TYR A 152 6.78 -11.27 -7.62
N THR A 153 8.10 -11.10 -7.55
CA THR A 153 8.86 -10.41 -8.58
C THR A 153 9.92 -11.35 -9.18
N VAL A 154 9.57 -12.02 -10.29
CA VAL A 154 10.47 -13.01 -10.94
C VAL A 154 11.68 -12.30 -11.57
N ALA A 155 12.89 -12.77 -11.26
CA ALA A 155 14.16 -12.24 -11.78
C ALA A 155 14.42 -12.63 -13.25
N ASN A 156 13.50 -12.25 -14.13
CA ASN A 156 13.50 -12.57 -15.57
C ASN A 156 14.16 -11.48 -16.43
N GLY A 157 14.78 -10.46 -15.83
CA GLY A 157 15.40 -9.32 -16.52
C GLY A 157 14.42 -8.31 -17.14
N ARG A 158 13.10 -8.45 -16.91
CA ARG A 158 12.07 -7.57 -17.49
C ARG A 158 11.62 -6.51 -16.47
N GLY A 159 11.60 -5.24 -16.88
CA GLY A 159 11.16 -4.10 -16.05
C GLY A 159 9.67 -3.78 -16.20
N GLY A 160 8.78 -4.72 -15.82
CA GLY A 160 7.33 -4.53 -15.90
C GLY A 160 6.63 -4.64 -14.54
N GLY A 161 5.38 -4.18 -14.48
CA GLY A 161 4.50 -4.35 -13.32
C GLY A 161 4.95 -3.53 -12.11
N ALA A 162 5.20 -4.18 -10.96
CA ALA A 162 5.61 -3.50 -9.73
C ALA A 162 6.96 -2.76 -9.85
N ARG A 163 7.74 -3.03 -10.92
CA ARG A 163 9.02 -2.37 -11.22
C ARG A 163 8.87 -1.10 -12.06
N GLU A 164 7.68 -0.79 -12.55
CA GLU A 164 7.46 0.42 -13.35
C GLU A 164 7.49 1.65 -12.46
N TRP A 165 8.21 2.69 -12.87
CA TRP A 165 8.18 3.98 -12.19
C TRP A 165 6.80 4.61 -12.33
N HIS A 166 6.10 4.74 -11.22
CA HIS A 166 4.83 5.42 -11.15
C HIS A 166 4.68 6.13 -9.81
N ARG A 167 3.71 7.04 -9.78
CA ARG A 167 3.22 7.66 -8.56
C ARG A 167 1.79 7.21 -8.36
N ASP A 168 1.45 6.73 -7.17
CA ASP A 168 0.07 6.35 -6.90
C ASP A 168 -0.81 7.59 -6.75
N ARG A 169 -2.06 7.48 -7.21
CA ARG A 169 -2.99 8.62 -7.19
C ARG A 169 -3.46 8.93 -5.77
N GLU A 170 -3.37 7.93 -4.90
CA GLU A 170 -3.83 7.92 -3.52
C GLU A 170 -2.75 8.39 -2.53
N ASP A 171 -1.52 8.70 -2.99
CA ASP A 171 -0.35 9.02 -2.16
C ASP A 171 -0.59 9.97 -0.98
N ARG A 172 -1.47 10.97 -1.15
CA ARG A 172 -1.75 11.95 -0.08
C ARG A 172 -2.49 11.36 1.12
N LYS A 173 -3.13 10.20 0.96
CA LYS A 173 -4.07 9.62 1.93
C LYS A 173 -3.70 8.20 2.34
N MET A 174 -2.53 7.72 1.94
CA MET A 174 -2.12 6.35 2.11
C MET A 174 -0.63 6.30 2.44
N ILE A 175 -0.28 5.40 3.37
CA ILE A 175 1.10 4.98 3.57
C ILE A 175 1.19 3.53 3.12
N LYS A 176 2.27 3.22 2.39
CA LYS A 176 2.60 1.86 2.00
C LYS A 176 3.78 1.38 2.84
N VAL A 177 3.60 0.26 3.53
CA VAL A 177 4.67 -0.43 4.24
C VAL A 177 5.13 -1.58 3.36
N ALA A 178 6.31 -1.44 2.78
CA ALA A 178 6.94 -2.49 1.98
C ALA A 178 7.92 -3.28 2.85
N VAL A 179 7.72 -4.59 2.94
CA VAL A 179 8.62 -5.53 3.62
C VAL A 179 9.30 -6.38 2.56
N TYR A 180 10.63 -6.46 2.63
CA TYR A 180 11.48 -7.20 1.71
C TYR A 180 12.13 -8.39 2.40
#